data_AF-A0A1Q3CTN0-F1
#
_entry.id   AF-A0A1Q3CTN0-F1
#
_cell.length_a   1.000
_cell.length_b   1.000
_cell.length_c   1.000
_cell.angle_alpha   90.00
_cell.angle_beta   90.00
_cell.angle_gamma   90.00
#
_symmetry.space_group_name_H-M   'P 1'
#
loop_
_entity.id
_entity.type
_entity.pdbx_description
1 polymer ?
#
loop_
_entity_poly.entity_id
_entity_poly.type
_entity_poly.pdbx_seq_one_letter_code
_entity_poly.pdbx_strand_id
1 'polypeptide(L)'
;FSLFLVTVFASIWFLRISRKLRKVKVALLPGPRGLPLVGYLPFLGNNLYHGFTKLGEIYGPIYKLWLGSKLCVVISSPSLIKEVVRNQDTIFGNRDLPLTALIPSYGGKDIVYSPYGPHWKKMRKTWGRELFSKATLDACYALRREEVKKSIRQVYNKNIGVVIDIRELGFSTVTNAVMSMMLGGTIPGEINVGTEIPKLIAKHITNFGKLNVSDIFPVLARFDVQGIERRAKEISQSCDKFFNYAIQHHTAAGVGVGGNEQPKGFLQLLLDLMEHGDGDSKITITHIKALLTV
;
A
#
# COMPACT_ATOMS: atom_id res chain seq x y z
N PHE A 1 -37.04 -27.12 -18.52
CA PHE A 1 -35.79 -27.92 -18.52
C PHE A 1 -34.54 -27.10 -18.18
N SER A 2 -34.29 -25.95 -18.83
CA SER A 2 -33.11 -25.11 -18.58
C SER A 2 -33.00 -24.60 -17.13
N LEU A 3 -34.07 -24.02 -16.55
CA LEU A 3 -34.05 -23.52 -15.17
C LEU A 3 -33.78 -24.62 -14.12
N PHE A 4 -34.39 -25.80 -14.31
CA PHE A 4 -34.22 -26.92 -13.40
C PHE A 4 -32.77 -27.42 -13.38
N LEU A 5 -32.15 -27.59 -14.56
CA LEU A 5 -30.74 -27.98 -14.66
C LEU A 5 -29.81 -26.93 -14.04
N VAL A 6 -30.09 -25.64 -14.21
CA VAL A 6 -29.34 -24.56 -13.56
C VAL A 6 -29.47 -24.64 -12.04
N THR A 7 -30.67 -24.86 -11.49
CA THR A 7 -30.88 -24.99 -10.04
C THR A 7 -30.20 -26.22 -9.46
N VAL A 8 -30.24 -27.37 -10.15
CA VAL A 8 -29.57 -28.61 -9.72
C VAL A 8 -28.04 -28.43 -9.75
N PHE A 9 -27.51 -27.83 -10.82
CA PHE A 9 -26.07 -27.57 -10.93
C PHE A 9 -25.59 -26.58 -9.87
N ALA A 10 -26.34 -25.50 -9.64
CA ALA A 10 -26.06 -24.54 -8.57
C ALA A 10 -26.10 -25.21 -7.19
N SER A 11 -27.07 -26.10 -6.95
CA SER A 11 -27.20 -26.84 -5.67
C SER A 11 -26.05 -27.83 -5.46
N ILE A 12 -25.65 -28.58 -6.48
CA ILE A 12 -24.50 -29.51 -6.41
C ILE A 12 -23.20 -28.73 -6.21
N TRP A 13 -23.01 -27.62 -6.93
CA TRP A 13 -21.86 -26.74 -6.78
C TRP A 13 -21.79 -26.14 -5.37
N PHE A 14 -22.93 -25.65 -4.87
CA PHE A 14 -23.08 -25.13 -3.51
C PHE A 14 -22.76 -26.18 -2.44
N LEU A 15 -23.27 -27.40 -2.59
CA LEU A 15 -22.99 -28.51 -1.68
C LEU A 15 -21.51 -28.91 -1.70
N ARG A 16 -20.88 -28.94 -2.88
CA ARG A 16 -19.45 -29.24 -3.02
C ARG A 16 -18.58 -28.17 -2.35
N ILE A 17 -18.88 -26.88 -2.57
CA ILE A 17 -18.16 -25.78 -1.91
C ILE A 17 -18.35 -25.84 -0.40
N SER A 18 -19.59 -26.04 0.05
CA SER A 18 -19.92 -26.14 1.49
C SER A 18 -19.24 -27.32 2.18
N ARG A 19 -18.98 -28.42 1.45
CA ARG A 19 -18.22 -29.59 1.98
C ARG A 19 -16.71 -29.33 1.98
N LYS A 20 -16.18 -28.61 0.98
CA LYS A 20 -14.76 -28.25 0.92
C LYS A 20 -14.38 -27.25 2.02
N LEU A 21 -15.22 -26.24 2.27
CA LEU A 21 -15.04 -25.28 3.36
C LEU A 21 -15.09 -25.94 4.74
N ARG A 22 -15.89 -26.99 4.92
CA ARG A 22 -15.97 -27.78 6.16
C ARG A 22 -14.72 -28.63 6.47
N LYS A 23 -13.88 -28.95 5.47
CA LYS A 23 -12.68 -29.80 5.68
C LYS A 23 -11.49 -29.06 6.30
N VAL A 24 -11.55 -27.74 6.43
CA VAL A 24 -10.47 -26.94 7.02
C VAL A 24 -10.47 -27.13 8.54
N LYS A 25 -9.49 -27.87 9.08
CA LYS A 25 -9.27 -28.19 10.51
C LYS A 25 -8.88 -26.96 11.37
N VAL A 26 -9.54 -25.80 11.18
CA VAL A 26 -9.40 -24.63 12.07
C VAL A 26 -10.49 -24.67 13.16
N ALA A 27 -10.95 -25.88 13.52
CA ALA A 27 -12.07 -26.11 14.42
C ALA A 27 -11.83 -25.60 15.86
N LEU A 28 -10.60 -25.21 16.22
CA LEU A 28 -10.22 -24.82 17.58
C LEU A 28 -10.51 -23.36 17.94
N LEU A 29 -10.55 -22.43 16.97
CA LEU A 29 -10.84 -21.02 17.28
C LEU A 29 -12.35 -20.74 17.29
N PRO A 30 -12.87 -20.02 18.31
CA PRO A 30 -14.24 -19.54 18.32
C PRO A 30 -14.45 -18.49 17.23
N GLY A 31 -15.71 -18.16 16.92
CA GLY A 31 -16.01 -17.12 15.94
C GLY A 31 -17.44 -17.14 15.42
N PRO A 32 -17.90 -16.04 14.81
CA PRO A 32 -19.25 -15.96 14.28
C PRO A 32 -19.46 -16.92 13.11
N ARG A 33 -20.69 -17.42 12.99
CA ARG A 33 -21.11 -18.21 11.83
C ARG A 33 -21.42 -17.25 10.67
N GLY A 34 -20.78 -17.48 9.52
CA GLY A 34 -21.08 -16.77 8.28
C GLY A 34 -22.19 -17.44 7.48
N LEU A 35 -22.74 -16.71 6.50
CA LEU A 35 -23.60 -17.30 5.47
C LEU A 35 -22.78 -18.16 4.51
N PRO A 36 -23.41 -19.13 3.84
CA PRO A 36 -22.77 -19.85 2.74
C PRO A 36 -22.24 -18.92 1.65
N LEU A 37 -21.09 -19.26 1.05
CA LEU A 37 -20.38 -18.52 -0.01
C LEU A 37 -19.78 -17.16 0.40
N VAL A 38 -20.54 -16.28 1.05
CA VAL A 38 -20.12 -14.90 1.41
C VAL A 38 -19.52 -14.80 2.82
N GLY A 39 -19.66 -15.83 3.65
CA GLY A 39 -19.15 -15.82 5.02
C GLY A 39 -19.82 -14.73 5.86
N TYR A 40 -19.03 -14.00 6.64
CA TYR A 40 -19.48 -12.94 7.53
C TYR A 40 -19.55 -11.56 6.86
N LEU A 41 -19.22 -11.45 5.56
CA LEU A 41 -19.20 -10.17 4.83
C LEU A 41 -20.49 -9.36 4.96
N PRO A 42 -21.71 -9.95 4.82
CA PRO A 42 -22.95 -9.17 4.89
C PRO A 42 -23.25 -8.58 6.28
N PHE A 43 -22.57 -9.08 7.31
CA PHE A 43 -22.73 -8.61 8.69
C PHE A 43 -21.65 -7.59 9.08
N LEU A 44 -20.68 -7.32 8.21
CA LEU A 44 -19.71 -6.25 8.43
C LEU A 44 -20.37 -4.89 8.18
N GLY A 45 -20.37 -4.04 9.20
CA GLY A 45 -20.80 -2.65 9.06
C GLY A 45 -19.70 -1.76 8.47
N ASN A 46 -20.05 -0.49 8.25
CA ASN A 46 -19.13 0.52 7.72
C ASN A 46 -17.92 0.78 8.63
N ASN A 47 -18.06 0.54 9.94
CA ASN A 47 -16.98 0.68 10.90
C ASN A 47 -16.48 -0.70 11.35
N LEU A 48 -15.47 -1.21 10.61
CA LEU A 48 -14.87 -2.52 10.86
C LEU A 48 -14.22 -2.61 12.24
N TYR A 49 -13.61 -1.53 12.74
CA TYR A 49 -12.94 -1.52 14.04
C TYR A 49 -13.94 -1.80 15.17
N HIS A 50 -15.06 -1.07 15.22
CA HIS A 50 -16.09 -1.31 16.24
C HIS A 50 -16.75 -2.68 16.07
N GLY A 51 -16.94 -3.14 14.83
CA GLY A 51 -17.47 -4.48 14.55
C GLY A 51 -16.57 -5.57 15.11
N PHE A 52 -15.26 -5.48 14.89
CA PHE A 52 -14.29 -6.45 15.41
C PHE A 52 -14.12 -6.36 16.91
N THR A 53 -14.17 -5.16 17.52
CA THR A 53 -14.16 -5.03 18.98
C THR A 53 -15.33 -5.77 19.62
N LYS A 54 -16.56 -5.57 19.12
CA LYS A 54 -17.76 -6.28 19.61
C LYS A 54 -17.65 -7.79 19.46
N LEU A 55 -17.09 -8.26 18.35
CA LEU A 55 -16.84 -9.69 18.17
C LEU A 55 -15.78 -10.22 19.14
N GLY A 56 -14.74 -9.44 19.44
CA GLY A 56 -13.74 -9.77 20.45
C GLY A 56 -14.31 -9.84 21.87
N GLU A 57 -15.29 -9.00 22.21
CA GLU A 57 -16.02 -9.06 23.49
C GLU A 57 -16.81 -10.38 23.63
N ILE A 58 -17.33 -10.91 22.52
CA ILE A 58 -18.15 -12.14 22.51
C ILE A 58 -17.29 -13.41 22.44
N TYR A 59 -16.29 -13.43 21.55
CA TYR A 59 -15.51 -14.62 21.21
C TYR A 59 -14.13 -14.66 21.87
N GLY A 60 -13.74 -13.59 22.57
CA GLY A 60 -12.45 -13.46 23.23
C GLY A 60 -11.37 -12.82 22.35
N PRO A 61 -10.13 -12.75 22.86
CA PRO A 61 -9.03 -11.97 22.25
C PRO A 61 -8.45 -12.59 20.99
N ILE A 62 -8.87 -13.81 20.63
CA ILE A 62 -8.52 -14.50 19.38
C ILE A 62 -9.72 -15.28 18.86
N TYR A 63 -10.15 -14.94 17.66
CA TYR A 63 -11.31 -15.58 17.04
C TYR A 63 -11.15 -15.59 15.52
N LYS A 64 -11.93 -16.43 14.85
CA LYS A 64 -11.93 -16.56 13.40
C LYS A 64 -13.23 -16.06 12.79
N LEU A 65 -13.17 -15.60 11.55
CA LEU A 65 -14.34 -15.38 10.72
C LEU A 65 -14.00 -15.68 9.26
N TRP A 66 -15.01 -15.97 8.46
CA TRP A 66 -14.84 -16.19 7.03
C TRP A 66 -15.26 -14.95 6.26
N LEU A 67 -14.43 -14.45 5.36
CA LEU A 67 -14.74 -13.39 4.41
C LEU A 67 -14.83 -14.01 3.01
N GLY A 68 -16.04 -14.39 2.61
CA GLY A 68 -16.28 -15.30 1.50
C GLY A 68 -15.53 -16.62 1.67
N SER A 69 -14.60 -16.93 0.76
CA SER A 69 -13.77 -18.13 0.85
C SER A 69 -12.48 -17.94 1.67
N LYS A 70 -12.16 -16.73 2.13
CA LYS A 70 -10.94 -16.46 2.91
C LYS A 70 -11.22 -16.60 4.40
N LEU A 71 -10.39 -17.39 5.09
CA LEU A 71 -10.42 -17.47 6.55
C LEU A 71 -9.56 -16.35 7.13
N CYS A 72 -10.15 -15.55 8.01
CA CYS A 72 -9.46 -14.50 8.74
C CYS A 72 -9.43 -14.85 10.23
N VAL A 73 -8.28 -14.64 10.88
CA VAL A 73 -8.13 -14.71 12.32
C VAL A 73 -7.87 -13.30 12.84
N VAL A 74 -8.66 -12.88 13.81
CA VAL A 74 -8.53 -11.58 14.46
C VAL A 74 -7.89 -11.80 15.82
N ILE A 75 -6.89 -10.97 16.14
CA ILE A 75 -6.22 -10.91 17.44
C ILE A 75 -6.40 -9.51 18.01
N SER A 76 -6.84 -9.41 19.26
CA SER A 76 -7.16 -8.13 19.91
C SER A 76 -6.53 -7.98 21.31
N SER A 77 -5.61 -8.88 21.69
CA SER A 77 -4.81 -8.76 22.92
C SER A 77 -3.38 -8.31 22.63
N PRO A 78 -2.82 -7.36 23.42
CA PRO A 78 -1.41 -6.97 23.31
C PRO A 78 -0.43 -8.14 23.42
N SER A 79 -0.69 -9.13 24.27
CA SER A 79 0.20 -10.29 24.43
C SER A 79 0.22 -11.18 23.18
N LEU A 80 -0.95 -11.40 22.57
CA LEU A 80 -1.08 -12.16 21.32
C LEU A 80 -0.52 -11.41 20.12
N ILE A 81 -0.73 -10.09 20.06
CA ILE A 81 -0.14 -9.25 19.01
C ILE A 81 1.38 -9.33 19.10
N LYS A 82 1.99 -9.20 20.30
CA LYS A 82 3.43 -9.37 20.49
C LYS A 82 3.92 -10.74 20.00
N GLU A 83 3.19 -11.80 20.29
CA GLU A 83 3.54 -13.14 19.81
C GLU A 83 3.61 -13.17 18.28
N VAL A 84 2.62 -12.62 17.60
CA VAL A 84 2.52 -12.63 16.13
C VAL A 84 3.50 -11.68 15.45
N VAL A 85 3.62 -10.44 15.92
CA VAL A 85 4.38 -9.37 15.24
C VAL A 85 5.83 -9.25 15.68
N ARG A 86 6.24 -9.97 16.73
CA ARG A 86 7.62 -9.93 17.26
C ARG A 86 8.22 -11.32 17.44
N ASN A 87 7.54 -12.23 18.14
CA ASN A 87 8.13 -13.53 18.46
C ASN A 87 8.06 -14.50 17.27
N GLN A 88 7.01 -14.40 16.45
CA GLN A 88 6.76 -15.23 15.26
C GLN A 88 6.65 -14.37 13.99
N ASP A 89 7.33 -13.23 13.97
CA ASP A 89 7.28 -12.25 12.87
C ASP A 89 7.72 -12.84 11.53
N THR A 90 8.66 -13.78 11.51
CA THR A 90 9.10 -14.47 10.30
C THR A 90 8.03 -15.41 9.70
N ILE A 91 7.12 -15.92 10.53
CA ILE A 91 6.01 -16.81 10.11
C ILE A 91 4.83 -15.96 9.59
N PHE A 92 4.48 -14.90 10.33
CA PHE A 92 3.32 -14.05 10.03
C PHE A 92 3.66 -12.75 9.28
N GLY A 93 4.91 -12.57 8.86
CA GLY A 93 5.39 -11.37 8.18
C GLY A 93 4.89 -11.23 6.75
N ASN A 94 4.50 -12.34 6.11
CA ASN A 94 3.98 -12.35 4.75
C ASN A 94 2.56 -11.75 4.67
N ARG A 95 2.18 -11.30 3.46
CA ARG A 95 0.89 -10.67 3.18
C ARG A 95 0.20 -11.37 2.02
N ASP A 96 -1.11 -11.57 2.13
CA ASP A 96 -1.96 -11.91 0.99
C ASP A 96 -2.32 -10.61 0.25
N LEU A 97 -1.83 -10.47 -0.97
CA LEU A 97 -1.81 -9.19 -1.69
C LEU A 97 -3.04 -9.06 -2.59
N PRO A 98 -3.92 -8.06 -2.37
CA PRO A 98 -4.92 -7.73 -3.36
C PRO A 98 -4.25 -7.15 -4.61
N LEU A 99 -4.89 -7.29 -5.77
CA LEU A 99 -4.39 -6.74 -7.03
C LEU A 99 -4.12 -5.23 -6.95
N THR A 100 -4.88 -4.53 -6.12
CA THR A 100 -4.74 -3.10 -5.86
C THR A 100 -3.43 -2.72 -5.19
N ALA A 101 -2.81 -3.63 -4.43
CA ALA A 101 -1.46 -3.47 -3.89
C ALA A 101 -0.40 -4.05 -4.83
N LEU A 102 -0.66 -5.25 -5.38
CA LEU A 102 0.33 -6.01 -6.14
C LEU A 102 0.82 -5.27 -7.40
N ILE A 103 -0.10 -4.64 -8.13
CA ILE A 103 0.21 -3.97 -9.40
C ILE A 103 1.07 -2.72 -9.18
N PRO A 104 0.66 -1.74 -8.35
CA PRO A 104 1.49 -0.54 -8.13
C PRO A 104 2.81 -0.85 -7.40
N SER A 105 2.89 -1.91 -6.60
CA SER A 105 4.13 -2.36 -5.93
C SER A 105 5.13 -3.10 -6.83
N TYR A 106 4.97 -3.02 -8.16
CA TYR A 106 5.82 -3.72 -9.14
C TYR A 106 5.88 -5.24 -8.93
N GLY A 107 4.73 -5.84 -8.59
CA GLY A 107 4.60 -7.25 -8.27
C GLY A 107 5.01 -7.59 -6.85
N GLY A 108 4.84 -6.67 -5.89
CA GLY A 108 5.23 -6.85 -4.51
C GLY A 108 6.74 -6.89 -4.31
N LYS A 109 7.49 -6.04 -5.03
CA LYS A 109 8.96 -5.94 -4.91
C LYS A 109 9.42 -4.86 -3.93
N ASP A 110 8.46 -4.10 -3.36
CA ASP A 110 8.70 -3.09 -2.34
C ASP A 110 8.91 -3.69 -0.94
N ILE A 111 9.17 -2.85 0.07
CA ILE A 111 9.42 -3.28 1.46
C ILE A 111 8.16 -3.55 2.29
N VAL A 112 6.97 -3.21 1.78
CA VAL A 112 5.68 -3.36 2.47
C VAL A 112 5.08 -4.73 2.17
N TYR A 113 5.22 -5.17 0.92
CA TYR A 113 4.51 -6.30 0.35
C TYR A 113 5.41 -7.47 -0.08
N SER A 114 6.73 -7.28 -0.23
CA SER A 114 7.63 -8.41 -0.52
C SER A 114 7.54 -9.48 0.57
N PRO A 115 7.45 -10.78 0.21
CA PRO A 115 7.55 -11.86 1.19
C PRO A 115 8.87 -11.81 1.95
N TYR A 116 8.83 -12.19 3.23
CA TYR A 116 10.00 -12.32 4.07
C TYR A 116 10.99 -13.30 3.42
N GLY A 117 12.24 -12.83 3.28
CA GLY A 117 13.29 -13.59 2.62
C GLY A 117 14.52 -12.71 2.37
N PRO A 118 15.55 -13.23 1.69
CA PRO A 118 16.78 -12.49 1.41
C PRO A 118 16.53 -11.16 0.68
N HIS A 119 15.63 -11.15 -0.31
CA HIS A 119 15.24 -9.92 -1.03
C HIS A 119 14.64 -8.86 -0.10
N TRP A 120 13.61 -9.21 0.68
CA TRP A 120 12.97 -8.26 1.59
C TRP A 120 13.97 -7.72 2.63
N LYS A 121 14.82 -8.58 3.20
CA LYS A 121 15.87 -8.17 4.16
C LYS A 121 16.83 -7.17 3.54
N LYS A 122 17.30 -7.44 2.32
CA LYS A 122 18.17 -6.54 1.55
C LYS A 122 17.48 -5.20 1.32
N MET A 123 16.27 -5.20 0.77
CA MET A 123 15.52 -3.97 0.47
C MET A 123 15.22 -3.15 1.73
N ARG A 124 14.86 -3.80 2.84
CA ARG A 124 14.60 -3.12 4.13
C ARG A 124 15.87 -2.52 4.72
N LYS A 125 17.00 -3.22 4.61
CA LYS A 125 18.32 -2.70 5.03
C LYS A 125 18.72 -1.49 4.19
N THR A 126 18.61 -1.57 2.86
CA THR A 126 18.89 -0.44 1.95
C THR A 126 17.99 0.74 2.27
N TRP A 127 16.67 0.54 2.38
CA TRP A 127 15.73 1.60 2.72
C TRP A 127 16.07 2.31 4.04
N GLY A 128 16.33 1.54 5.10
CA GLY A 128 16.67 2.08 6.41
C GLY A 128 18.01 2.82 6.43
N ARG A 129 19.05 2.25 5.80
CA ARG A 129 20.40 2.82 5.79
C ARG A 129 20.52 4.04 4.89
N GLU A 130 19.83 4.06 3.77
CA GLU A 130 20.07 5.05 2.71
C GLU A 130 19.06 6.19 2.78
N LEU A 131 17.77 5.88 3.01
CA LEU A 131 16.71 6.90 2.96
C LEU A 131 16.30 7.41 4.35
N PHE A 132 16.31 6.52 5.34
CA PHE A 132 15.87 6.83 6.72
C PHE A 132 17.03 6.96 7.71
N SER A 133 18.26 7.09 7.25
CA SER A 133 19.37 7.43 8.14
C SER A 133 19.24 8.86 8.65
N LYS A 134 19.83 9.11 9.82
CA LYS A 134 19.89 10.47 10.37
C LYS A 134 20.51 11.45 9.37
N ALA A 135 21.63 11.07 8.74
CA ALA A 135 22.31 11.92 7.76
C ALA A 135 21.40 12.31 6.59
N THR A 136 20.66 11.35 6.01
CA THR A 136 19.74 11.64 4.91
C THR A 136 18.55 12.49 5.37
N LEU A 137 17.99 12.20 6.54
CA LEU A 137 16.88 12.97 7.10
C LEU A 137 17.28 14.42 7.41
N ASP A 138 18.50 14.64 7.90
CA ASP A 138 19.09 15.95 8.17
C ASP A 138 19.35 16.70 6.85
N ALA A 139 19.90 16.04 5.83
CA ALA A 139 20.10 16.62 4.50
C ALA A 139 18.76 17.07 3.86
N CYS A 140 17.69 16.31 4.08
CA CYS A 140 16.35 16.63 3.61
C CYS A 140 15.59 17.67 4.46
N TYR A 141 16.18 18.17 5.57
CA TYR A 141 15.49 19.08 6.48
C TYR A 141 15.05 20.39 5.82
N ALA A 142 15.93 20.98 5.00
CA ALA A 142 15.64 22.24 4.32
C ALA A 142 14.44 22.11 3.37
N LEU A 143 14.34 20.98 2.64
CA LEU A 143 13.24 20.67 1.73
C LEU A 143 11.90 20.63 2.47
N ARG A 144 11.81 19.84 3.56
CA ARG A 144 10.60 19.78 4.38
C ARG A 144 10.22 21.13 4.97
N ARG A 145 11.22 21.87 5.48
CA ARG A 145 11.00 23.17 6.10
C ARG A 145 10.44 24.18 5.11
N GLU A 146 10.89 24.17 3.86
CA GLU A 146 10.39 25.09 2.85
C GLU A 146 8.93 24.79 2.48
N GLU A 147 8.55 23.51 2.34
CA GLU A 147 7.15 23.14 2.06
C GLU A 147 6.20 23.53 3.20
N VAL A 148 6.62 23.35 4.46
CA VAL A 148 5.85 23.83 5.62
C VAL A 148 5.70 25.35 5.59
N LYS A 149 6.78 26.09 5.30
CA LYS A 149 6.72 27.56 5.15
C LYS A 149 5.77 28.00 4.04
N LYS A 150 5.77 27.32 2.89
CA LYS A 150 4.86 27.60 1.78
C LYS A 150 3.40 27.47 2.23
N SER A 151 3.07 26.41 2.96
CA SER A 151 1.72 26.22 3.52
C SER A 151 1.35 27.29 4.54
N ILE A 152 2.28 27.68 5.44
CA ILE A 152 2.05 28.80 6.38
C ILE A 152 1.81 30.12 5.65
N ARG A 153 2.64 30.43 4.63
CA ARG A 153 2.47 31.64 3.81
C ARG A 153 1.15 31.62 3.05
N GLN A 154 0.71 30.48 2.55
CA GLN A 154 -0.59 30.35 1.88
C GLN A 154 -1.72 30.72 2.84
N VAL A 155 -1.71 30.17 4.06
CA VAL A 155 -2.70 30.49 5.10
C VAL A 155 -2.67 31.99 5.44
N TYR A 156 -1.49 32.53 5.70
CA TYR A 156 -1.32 33.93 6.11
C TYR A 156 -1.69 34.92 5.00
N ASN A 157 -1.30 34.67 3.76
CA ASN A 157 -1.49 35.64 2.68
C ASN A 157 -2.89 35.58 2.04
N LYS A 158 -3.53 34.40 2.02
CA LYS A 158 -4.76 34.18 1.25
C LYS A 158 -5.99 33.85 2.08
N ASN A 159 -5.80 33.45 3.35
CA ASN A 159 -6.87 32.86 4.14
C ASN A 159 -7.04 33.48 5.53
N ILE A 160 -6.51 34.68 5.78
CA ILE A 160 -6.84 35.42 7.02
C ILE A 160 -8.33 35.73 7.02
N GLY A 161 -9.01 35.32 8.10
CA GLY A 161 -10.47 35.48 8.24
C GLY A 161 -11.32 34.50 7.43
N VAL A 162 -10.70 33.55 6.72
CA VAL A 162 -11.40 32.54 5.90
C VAL A 162 -11.32 31.19 6.61
N VAL A 163 -12.43 30.43 6.61
CA VAL A 163 -12.45 29.06 7.12
C VAL A 163 -11.57 28.18 6.21
N ILE A 164 -10.68 27.39 6.82
CA ILE A 164 -9.71 26.55 6.11
C ILE A 164 -10.01 25.08 6.39
N ASP A 165 -9.97 24.24 5.35
CA ASP A 165 -9.93 22.80 5.53
C ASP A 165 -8.51 22.35 5.91
N ILE A 166 -8.33 22.03 7.19
CA ILE A 166 -7.05 21.56 7.74
C ILE A 166 -6.67 20.18 7.15
N ARG A 167 -7.64 19.36 6.73
CA ARG A 167 -7.37 18.06 6.08
C ARG A 167 -6.70 18.27 4.74
N GLU A 168 -7.27 19.14 3.91
CA GLU A 168 -6.71 19.45 2.59
C GLU A 168 -5.33 20.12 2.72
N LEU A 169 -5.22 21.10 3.61
CA LEU A 169 -3.95 21.78 3.90
C LEU A 169 -2.88 20.78 4.34
N GLY A 170 -3.17 19.98 5.38
CA GLY A 170 -2.23 19.00 5.93
C GLY A 170 -1.85 17.92 4.93
N PHE A 171 -2.81 17.41 4.15
CA PHE A 171 -2.55 16.43 3.10
C PHE A 171 -1.61 17.02 2.03
N SER A 172 -1.91 18.22 1.52
CA SER A 172 -1.06 18.88 0.52
C SER A 172 0.34 19.18 1.06
N THR A 173 0.46 19.69 2.29
CA THR A 173 1.76 19.97 2.92
C THR A 173 2.61 18.70 3.04
N VAL A 174 2.04 17.60 3.54
CA VAL A 174 2.76 16.34 3.71
C VAL A 174 3.14 15.74 2.36
N THR A 175 2.22 15.71 1.40
CA THR A 175 2.52 15.22 0.05
C THR A 175 3.63 16.04 -0.60
N ASN A 176 3.57 17.37 -0.56
CA ASN A 176 4.62 18.21 -1.14
C ASN A 176 5.96 18.03 -0.44
N ALA A 177 5.97 17.90 0.90
CA ALA A 177 7.20 17.66 1.66
C ALA A 177 7.83 16.30 1.30
N VAL A 178 7.03 15.23 1.23
CA VAL A 178 7.49 13.90 0.81
C VAL A 178 7.99 13.91 -0.63
N MET A 179 7.24 14.52 -1.55
CA MET A 179 7.66 14.64 -2.96
C MET A 179 8.95 15.44 -3.11
N SER A 180 9.10 16.54 -2.37
CA SER A 180 10.32 17.34 -2.36
C SER A 180 11.51 16.52 -1.89
N MET A 181 11.36 15.73 -0.82
CA MET A 181 12.41 14.80 -0.36
C MET A 181 12.73 13.70 -1.36
N MET A 182 11.70 13.14 -2.00
CA MET A 182 11.86 12.09 -3.01
C MET A 182 12.67 12.58 -4.21
N LEU A 183 12.36 13.79 -4.69
CA LEU A 183 12.96 14.38 -5.89
C LEU A 183 14.19 15.25 -5.60
N GLY A 184 14.46 15.59 -4.34
CA GLY A 184 15.52 16.54 -3.98
C GLY A 184 15.18 17.99 -4.31
N GLY A 185 13.89 18.32 -4.45
CA GLY A 185 13.43 19.65 -4.85
C GLY A 185 12.17 19.61 -5.70
N THR A 186 11.89 20.71 -6.38
CA THR A 186 10.82 20.80 -7.39
C THR A 186 11.39 20.54 -8.78
N ILE A 187 10.81 19.58 -9.49
CA ILE A 187 11.13 19.33 -10.89
C ILE A 187 10.16 20.14 -11.77
N PRO A 188 10.65 21.05 -12.63
CA PRO A 188 9.81 21.78 -13.57
C PRO A 188 9.49 20.92 -14.79
N GLY A 189 8.22 20.87 -15.22
CA GLY A 189 7.86 20.22 -16.48
C GLY A 189 6.38 19.90 -16.62
N GLU A 190 6.09 18.94 -17.50
CA GLU A 190 4.73 18.58 -17.94
C GLU A 190 3.83 18.05 -16.83
N ILE A 191 4.41 17.38 -15.83
CA ILE A 191 3.65 16.82 -14.71
C ILE A 191 3.61 17.85 -13.59
N ASN A 192 2.42 18.36 -13.29
CA ASN A 192 2.24 19.27 -12.16
C ASN A 192 2.23 18.46 -10.85
N VAL A 193 3.42 18.27 -10.26
CA VAL A 193 3.63 17.49 -9.03
C VAL A 193 2.69 17.91 -7.90
N GLY A 194 2.43 19.22 -7.76
CA GLY A 194 1.58 19.76 -6.70
C GLY A 194 0.09 19.46 -6.85
N THR A 195 -0.38 19.00 -8.00
CA THR A 195 -1.81 18.74 -8.24
C THR A 195 -2.11 17.34 -8.77
N GLU A 196 -1.26 16.78 -9.64
CA GLU A 196 -1.47 15.46 -10.24
C GLU A 196 -1.14 14.34 -9.27
N ILE A 197 -0.07 14.48 -8.47
CA ILE A 197 0.33 13.45 -7.51
C ILE A 197 -0.69 13.30 -6.37
N PRO A 198 -1.17 14.38 -5.72
CA PRO A 198 -2.27 14.28 -4.74
C PRO A 198 -3.51 13.56 -5.29
N LYS A 199 -3.90 13.86 -6.54
CA LYS A 199 -5.03 13.20 -7.22
C LYS A 199 -4.75 11.71 -7.45
N LEU A 200 -3.54 11.37 -7.87
CA LEU A 200 -3.12 9.98 -8.09
C LEU A 200 -3.11 9.18 -6.79
N ILE A 201 -2.58 9.75 -5.71
CA ILE A 201 -2.61 9.16 -4.36
C ILE A 201 -4.06 8.94 -3.90
N ALA A 202 -4.92 9.94 -4.04
CA ALA A 202 -6.33 9.81 -3.68
C ALA A 202 -7.07 8.73 -4.50
N LYS A 203 -6.79 8.64 -5.81
CA LYS A 203 -7.31 7.58 -6.70
C LYS A 203 -6.82 6.21 -6.23
N HIS A 204 -5.55 6.09 -5.84
CA HIS A 204 -4.97 4.86 -5.32
C HIS A 204 -5.60 4.43 -4.00
N ILE A 205 -5.67 5.32 -2.99
CA ILE A 205 -6.28 5.04 -1.68
C ILE A 205 -7.75 4.61 -1.86
N THR A 206 -8.50 5.30 -2.71
CA THR A 206 -9.90 4.98 -2.99
C THR A 206 -10.05 3.63 -3.69
N ASN A 207 -9.15 3.28 -4.61
CA ASN A 207 -9.18 1.97 -5.27
C ASN A 207 -8.76 0.84 -4.33
N PHE A 208 -7.75 1.08 -3.49
CA PHE A 208 -7.22 0.13 -2.52
C PHE A 208 -8.22 -0.17 -1.40
N GLY A 209 -8.93 0.84 -0.89
CA GLY A 209 -9.93 0.68 0.17
C GLY A 209 -11.23 0.00 -0.27
N LYS A 210 -11.42 -0.26 -1.57
CA LYS A 210 -12.60 -0.96 -2.07
C LYS A 210 -12.47 -2.46 -1.87
N LEU A 211 -13.52 -3.06 -1.31
CA LEU A 211 -13.66 -4.50 -1.27
C LEU A 211 -13.76 -5.04 -2.70
N ASN A 212 -12.76 -5.80 -3.12
CA ASN A 212 -12.73 -6.45 -4.42
C ASN A 212 -13.41 -7.81 -4.34
N VAL A 213 -14.56 -7.95 -5.00
CA VAL A 213 -15.33 -9.18 -5.11
C VAL A 213 -14.48 -10.29 -5.73
N SER A 214 -13.58 -9.97 -6.65
CA SER A 214 -12.65 -10.94 -7.24
C SER A 214 -11.67 -11.54 -6.23
N ASP A 215 -11.27 -10.78 -5.20
CA ASP A 215 -10.39 -11.27 -4.14
C ASP A 215 -11.15 -12.20 -3.17
N ILE A 216 -12.48 -12.07 -3.10
CA ILE A 216 -13.36 -12.90 -2.28
C ILE A 216 -13.83 -14.14 -3.03
N PHE A 217 -14.10 -14.01 -4.33
CA PHE A 217 -14.61 -15.04 -5.23
C PHE A 217 -13.66 -15.22 -6.42
N PRO A 218 -12.63 -16.07 -6.29
CA PRO A 218 -11.61 -16.24 -7.34
C PRO A 218 -12.16 -16.61 -8.73
N VAL A 219 -13.33 -17.25 -8.80
CA VAL A 219 -14.01 -17.57 -10.07
C VAL A 219 -14.38 -16.31 -10.87
N LEU A 220 -14.63 -15.20 -10.19
CA LEU A 220 -14.97 -13.92 -10.81
C LEU A 220 -13.74 -13.09 -11.19
N ALA A 221 -12.53 -13.49 -10.78
CA ALA A 221 -11.32 -12.71 -10.96
C ALA A 221 -11.02 -12.38 -12.43
N ARG A 222 -11.33 -13.29 -13.36
CA ARG A 222 -11.11 -13.09 -14.79
C ARG A 222 -11.93 -11.94 -15.40
N PHE A 223 -13.04 -11.56 -14.78
CA PHE A 223 -13.99 -10.61 -15.36
C PHE A 223 -13.77 -9.16 -14.91
N ASP A 224 -12.95 -8.93 -13.87
CA ASP A 224 -12.77 -7.61 -13.24
C ASP A 224 -14.10 -6.84 -13.08
N VAL A 225 -15.09 -7.49 -12.47
CA VAL A 225 -16.50 -7.02 -12.43
C VAL A 225 -16.64 -5.59 -11.90
N GLN A 226 -15.72 -5.16 -11.02
CA GLN A 226 -15.71 -3.82 -10.42
C GLN A 226 -14.73 -2.84 -11.10
N GLY A 227 -13.99 -3.28 -12.13
CA GLY A 227 -12.93 -2.47 -12.78
C GLY A 227 -11.78 -2.10 -11.83
N ILE A 228 -11.53 -2.92 -10.80
CA ILE A 228 -10.52 -2.63 -9.76
C ILE A 228 -9.13 -2.90 -10.31
N GLU A 229 -8.94 -4.00 -11.05
CA GLU A 229 -7.67 -4.35 -11.67
C GLU A 229 -7.32 -3.34 -12.75
N ARG A 230 -8.28 -3.00 -13.63
CA ARG A 230 -8.09 -1.98 -14.66
C ARG A 230 -7.63 -0.65 -14.06
N ARG A 231 -8.29 -0.16 -13.02
CA ARG A 231 -7.90 1.09 -12.35
C ARG A 231 -6.53 1.00 -11.68
N ALA A 232 -6.19 -0.15 -11.10
CA ALA A 232 -4.86 -0.36 -10.53
C ALA A 232 -3.76 -0.30 -11.62
N LYS A 233 -4.02 -0.85 -12.81
CA LYS A 233 -3.11 -0.72 -13.97
C LYS A 233 -2.97 0.72 -14.44
N GLU A 234 -4.08 1.46 -14.56
CA GLU A 234 -4.05 2.89 -14.92
C GLU A 234 -3.22 3.71 -13.91
N ILE A 235 -3.42 3.46 -12.61
CA ILE A 235 -2.63 4.12 -11.55
C ILE A 235 -1.15 3.77 -11.69
N SER A 236 -0.82 2.49 -11.85
CA SER A 236 0.55 2.03 -12.00
C SER A 236 1.23 2.63 -13.23
N GLN A 237 0.52 2.77 -14.35
CA GLN A 237 1.02 3.45 -15.55
C GLN A 237 1.29 4.94 -15.30
N SER A 238 0.41 5.64 -14.58
CA SER A 238 0.64 7.04 -14.19
C SER A 238 1.84 7.18 -13.27
N CYS A 239 2.01 6.30 -12.27
CA CYS A 239 3.20 6.27 -11.43
C CYS A 239 4.47 6.00 -12.26
N ASP A 240 4.42 5.04 -13.18
CA ASP A 240 5.58 4.69 -13.99
C ASP A 240 6.02 5.84 -14.90
N LYS A 241 5.06 6.54 -15.54
CA LYS A 241 5.32 7.76 -16.30
C LYS A 241 6.00 8.82 -15.45
N PHE A 242 5.47 9.07 -14.24
CA PHE A 242 6.04 10.04 -13.32
C PHE A 242 7.47 9.65 -12.89
N PHE A 243 7.70 8.40 -12.49
CA PHE A 243 9.04 7.97 -12.09
C PHE A 243 10.02 7.98 -13.26
N ASN A 244 9.62 7.55 -14.45
CA ASN A 244 10.48 7.64 -15.64
C ASN A 244 10.88 9.08 -15.94
N TYR A 245 9.92 10.00 -15.87
CA TYR A 245 10.19 11.42 -16.05
C TYR A 245 11.18 11.95 -15.01
N ALA A 246 10.95 11.64 -13.72
CA ALA A 246 11.85 12.04 -12.65
C ALA A 246 13.27 11.46 -12.83
N ILE A 247 13.37 10.16 -13.13
CA ILE A 247 14.65 9.48 -13.38
C ILE A 247 15.38 10.15 -14.55
N GLN A 248 14.70 10.35 -15.69
CA GLN A 248 15.28 11.00 -16.86
C GLN A 248 15.77 12.41 -16.55
N HIS A 249 14.99 13.20 -15.81
CA HIS A 249 15.40 14.54 -15.39
C HIS A 249 16.70 14.51 -14.56
N HIS A 250 16.81 13.58 -13.61
CA HIS A 250 18.02 13.42 -12.80
C HIS A 250 19.23 12.91 -13.60
N THR A 251 19.03 11.97 -14.53
CA THR A 251 20.10 11.43 -15.37
C THR A 251 20.56 12.43 -16.44
N ALA A 252 19.65 13.21 -17.03
CA ALA A 252 19.95 14.23 -18.05
C ALA A 252 20.64 15.46 -17.47
N ALA A 253 20.39 15.79 -16.21
CA ALA A 253 21.14 16.79 -15.46
C ALA A 253 22.56 16.31 -15.05
N GLY A 254 23.01 15.16 -15.58
CA GLY A 254 24.05 14.29 -15.01
C GLY A 254 25.35 14.95 -14.54
N VAL A 255 25.90 14.35 -13.48
CA VAL A 255 27.33 14.14 -13.17
C VAL A 255 28.26 15.36 -13.13
N GLY A 256 27.78 16.59 -13.36
CA GLY A 256 28.66 17.77 -13.45
C GLY A 256 28.09 19.11 -12.97
N VAL A 257 26.84 19.18 -12.53
CA VAL A 257 26.22 20.44 -12.09
C VAL A 257 25.58 20.28 -10.72
N GLY A 258 26.43 20.28 -9.70
CA GLY A 258 26.00 20.28 -8.32
C GLY A 258 27.22 20.38 -7.43
N GLY A 259 27.73 21.59 -7.25
CA GLY A 259 28.54 21.90 -6.07
C GLY A 259 27.85 21.38 -4.82
N ASN A 260 28.63 21.22 -3.75
CA ASN A 260 28.33 20.66 -2.42
C ASN A 260 27.02 21.14 -1.70
N GLU A 261 26.10 21.84 -2.36
CA GLU A 261 25.03 22.64 -1.77
C GLU A 261 23.60 22.22 -2.15
N GLN A 262 23.37 21.37 -3.15
CA GLN A 262 22.02 20.88 -3.48
C GLN A 262 21.65 19.67 -2.59
N PRO A 263 20.50 19.67 -1.87
CA PRO A 263 20.11 18.54 -1.03
C PRO A 263 19.86 17.30 -1.90
N LYS A 264 20.66 16.24 -1.70
CA LYS A 264 20.43 14.95 -2.36
C LYS A 264 19.08 14.36 -1.91
N GLY A 265 18.10 14.35 -2.80
CA GLY A 265 16.83 13.65 -2.59
C GLY A 265 16.99 12.13 -2.62
N PHE A 266 15.93 11.41 -2.24
CA PHE A 266 15.93 9.95 -2.22
C PHE A 266 16.22 9.34 -3.58
N LEU A 267 15.66 9.89 -4.65
CA LEU A 267 15.88 9.38 -6.01
C LEU A 267 17.36 9.43 -6.39
N GLN A 268 18.06 10.52 -6.08
CA GLN A 268 19.50 10.63 -6.35
C GLN A 268 20.29 9.57 -5.59
N LEU A 269 20.00 9.38 -4.29
CA LEU A 269 20.68 8.36 -3.48
C LEU A 269 20.47 6.95 -4.03
N LEU A 270 19.25 6.64 -4.48
CA LEU A 270 18.92 5.34 -5.08
C LEU A 270 19.58 5.14 -6.45
N LEU A 271 19.72 6.20 -7.26
CA LEU A 271 20.46 6.15 -8.52
C LEU A 271 21.96 5.93 -8.27
N ASP A 272 22.56 6.67 -7.33
CA ASP A 272 23.97 6.50 -6.91
C ASP A 272 24.23 5.03 -6.47
N LEU A 273 23.29 4.42 -5.73
CA LEU A 273 23.37 3.02 -5.31
C LEU A 273 23.18 2.01 -6.45
N MET A 274 22.40 2.35 -7.47
CA MET A 274 22.24 1.49 -8.65
C MET A 274 23.52 1.48 -9.50
N GLU A 275 24.18 2.63 -9.63
CA GLU A 275 25.40 2.80 -10.43
C GLU A 275 26.66 2.29 -9.73
N HIS A 276 26.81 2.60 -8.43
CA HIS A 276 28.03 2.33 -7.67
C HIS A 276 27.89 1.21 -6.62
N GLY A 277 26.71 0.62 -6.47
CA GLY A 277 26.49 -0.46 -5.51
C GLY A 277 27.28 -1.72 -5.84
N ASP A 278 27.92 -2.30 -4.84
CA ASP A 278 28.59 -3.60 -4.90
C ASP A 278 27.65 -4.76 -4.54
N GLY A 279 28.01 -6.00 -4.92
CA GLY A 279 27.37 -7.26 -4.54
C GLY A 279 25.93 -7.19 -3.97
N ASP A 280 25.83 -7.24 -2.65
CA ASP A 280 24.57 -7.29 -1.89
C ASP A 280 23.79 -5.96 -1.87
N SER A 281 24.39 -4.82 -2.26
CA SER A 281 23.73 -3.51 -2.26
C SER A 281 23.13 -3.11 -3.62
N LYS A 282 23.53 -3.78 -4.71
CA LYS A 282 23.04 -3.47 -6.07
C LYS A 282 21.52 -3.59 -6.20
N ILE A 283 20.88 -2.51 -6.63
CA ILE A 283 19.43 -2.43 -6.91
C ILE A 283 19.17 -2.21 -8.40
N THR A 284 17.95 -2.47 -8.84
CA THR A 284 17.51 -2.27 -10.23
C THR A 284 16.57 -1.09 -10.32
N ILE A 285 16.31 -0.58 -11.53
CA ILE A 285 15.32 0.48 -11.73
C ILE A 285 13.92 0.10 -11.21
N THR A 286 13.53 -1.18 -11.34
CA THR A 286 12.29 -1.68 -10.75
C THR A 286 12.30 -1.60 -9.24
N HIS A 287 13.43 -1.88 -8.59
CA HIS A 287 13.57 -1.73 -7.15
C HIS A 287 13.48 -0.26 -6.73
N ILE A 288 14.11 0.67 -7.45
CA ILE A 288 13.99 2.12 -7.19
C ILE A 288 12.52 2.54 -7.24
N LYS A 289 11.81 2.21 -8.32
CA LYS A 289 10.40 2.59 -8.48
C LYS A 289 9.51 1.95 -7.41
N ALA A 290 9.74 0.67 -7.08
CA ALA A 290 9.01 -0.01 -6.02
C ALA A 290 9.24 0.65 -4.65
N LEU A 291 10.48 1.03 -4.35
CA LEU A 291 10.84 1.78 -3.15
C LEU A 291 10.15 3.15 -3.11
N LEU A 292 10.21 3.93 -4.18
CA LEU A 292 9.55 5.24 -4.25
C LEU A 292 8.01 5.19 -4.23
N THR A 293 7.41 4.01 -4.37
CA THR A 293 5.95 3.82 -4.27
C THR A 293 5.47 3.66 -2.82
N VAL A 294 6.40 3.38 -1.88
CA VAL A 294 6.11 3.16 -0.45
C VAL A 294 5.90 4.48 0.28
#